data_AF-A0A158DJL0-F1
#
_entry.id   AF-A0A158DJL0-F1
#
_cell.length_a   1.000
_cell.length_b   1.000
_cell.length_c   1.000
_cell.angle_alpha   90.00
_cell.angle_beta   90.00
_cell.angle_gamma   90.00
#
_symmetry.space_group_name_H-M   'P 1'
#
loop_
_entity.id
_entity.type
_entity.pdbx_description
1 polymer ?
#
loop_
_entity_poly.entity_id
_entity_poly.type
_entity_poly.pdbx_seq_one_letter_code
_entity_poly.pdbx_strand_id
1 'polypeptide(L)'
;MDFLETLASRNVEFAKTGFNADLKMLPSRRTMIIGCVDPRVDPMDVLKLEPGETAVIRNVGGRVNPALLETMAILGTVSRAAGEAVGAGWNLVVLQHTDCGINGCYRHAPKLLSKYMGVSDDKLDDLAITDPYKAVAIDVAALNANPNLPGGFAVTGLVYDVKTGLLETVVPPTVLRHELTQGRST
;
A
#
# COMPACT_ATOMS: atom_id res chain seq x y z
N MET A 1 -21.40 -9.45 26.70
CA MET A 1 -19.99 -9.65 26.34
C MET A 1 -19.56 -8.40 25.61
N ASP A 2 -18.54 -7.73 26.12
CA ASP A 2 -17.98 -6.54 25.49
C ASP A 2 -17.32 -6.91 24.15
N PHE A 3 -17.16 -5.94 23.23
CA PHE A 3 -16.53 -6.19 21.95
C PHE A 3 -15.07 -6.64 22.11
N LEU A 4 -14.34 -6.09 23.10
CA LEU A 4 -12.95 -6.49 23.34
C LEU A 4 -12.84 -7.93 23.83
N GLU A 5 -13.77 -8.38 24.68
CA GLU A 5 -13.88 -9.79 25.09
C GLU A 5 -14.17 -10.69 23.88
N THR A 6 -15.00 -10.22 22.96
CA THR A 6 -15.32 -10.93 21.71
C THR A 6 -14.07 -11.10 20.84
N LEU A 7 -13.19 -10.10 20.75
CA LEU A 7 -11.94 -10.20 19.99
C LEU A 7 -11.00 -11.26 20.58
N ALA A 8 -10.83 -11.29 21.90
CA ALA A 8 -10.02 -12.30 22.57
C ALA A 8 -10.59 -13.71 22.34
N SER A 9 -11.91 -13.87 22.41
CA SER A 9 -12.58 -15.13 22.12
C SER A 9 -12.39 -15.58 20.65
N ARG A 10 -12.52 -14.67 19.68
CA ARG A 10 -12.27 -14.96 18.26
C ARG A 10 -10.81 -15.37 18.01
N ASN A 11 -9.84 -14.77 18.71
CA ASN A 11 -8.44 -15.16 18.59
C ASN A 11 -8.17 -16.58 19.10
N VAL A 12 -8.84 -17.02 20.17
CA VAL A 12 -8.72 -18.42 20.65
C VAL A 12 -9.18 -19.40 19.56
N GLU A 13 -10.22 -19.04 18.81
CA GLU A 13 -10.68 -19.87 17.69
C GLU A 13 -9.72 -19.81 16.50
N PHE A 14 -9.22 -18.63 16.14
CA PHE A 14 -8.20 -18.46 15.11
C PHE A 14 -6.94 -19.28 15.41
N ALA A 15 -6.48 -19.30 16.66
CA ALA A 15 -5.30 -20.07 17.07
C ALA A 15 -5.46 -21.59 16.84
N LYS A 16 -6.69 -22.11 16.82
CA LYS A 16 -6.98 -23.53 16.57
C LYS A 16 -7.14 -23.87 15.09
N THR A 17 -7.64 -22.93 14.30
CA THR A 17 -8.16 -23.20 12.95
C THR A 17 -7.42 -22.49 11.82
N GLY A 18 -6.85 -21.32 12.09
CA GLY A 18 -6.22 -20.47 11.07
C GLY A 18 -4.75 -20.10 11.34
N PHE A 19 -4.21 -20.42 12.52
CA PHE A 19 -2.81 -20.15 12.84
C PHE A 19 -1.87 -21.07 12.07
N ASN A 20 -0.81 -20.49 11.52
CA ASN A 20 0.28 -21.21 10.84
C ASN A 20 1.63 -20.68 11.33
N ALA A 21 2.39 -21.54 12.02
CA ALA A 21 3.69 -21.20 12.61
C ALA A 21 4.83 -21.12 11.58
N ASP A 22 4.63 -21.66 10.37
CA ASP A 22 5.66 -21.74 9.32
C ASP A 22 5.67 -20.50 8.41
N LEU A 23 4.74 -19.55 8.63
CA LEU A 23 4.70 -18.30 7.87
C LEU A 23 5.98 -17.49 8.12
N LYS A 24 6.56 -17.00 7.02
CA LYS A 24 7.77 -16.18 7.05
C LYS A 24 7.40 -14.70 7.15
N MET A 25 8.35 -13.91 7.64
CA MET A 25 8.23 -12.45 7.64
C MET A 25 8.01 -11.90 6.23
N LEU A 26 8.69 -12.46 5.22
CA LEU A 26 8.57 -11.99 3.85
C LEU A 26 7.46 -12.70 3.09
N PRO A 27 6.64 -11.93 2.34
CA PRO A 27 5.49 -12.47 1.66
C PRO A 27 5.86 -13.44 0.53
N SER A 28 5.14 -14.55 0.45
CA SER A 28 5.39 -15.63 -0.52
C SER A 28 5.21 -15.18 -1.97
N ARG A 29 4.36 -14.17 -2.23
CA ARG A 29 4.10 -13.62 -3.57
C ARG A 29 4.96 -12.41 -3.91
N ARG A 30 5.98 -12.06 -3.10
CA ARG A 30 6.85 -10.89 -3.31
C ARG A 30 6.05 -9.61 -3.64
N THR A 31 4.95 -9.40 -2.92
CA THR A 31 3.99 -8.35 -3.22
C THR A 31 3.77 -7.47 -1.99
N MET A 32 3.80 -6.16 -2.20
CA MET A 32 3.45 -5.16 -1.21
C MET A 32 2.24 -4.35 -1.68
N ILE A 33 1.24 -4.20 -0.82
CA ILE A 33 0.02 -3.44 -1.11
C ILE A 33 -0.01 -2.21 -0.21
N ILE A 34 -0.24 -1.05 -0.81
CA ILE A 34 -0.50 0.23 -0.15
C ILE A 34 -2.00 0.47 -0.26
N GLY A 35 -2.71 0.55 0.86
CA GLY A 35 -4.17 0.69 0.87
C GLY A 35 -4.68 1.74 1.86
N CYS A 36 -5.95 2.09 1.73
CA CYS A 36 -6.62 2.96 2.69
C CYS A 36 -6.90 2.22 4.00
N VAL A 37 -6.88 2.91 5.14
CA VAL A 37 -7.31 2.41 6.46
C VAL A 37 -8.84 2.22 6.57
N ASP A 38 -9.61 2.60 5.55
CA ASP A 38 -11.07 2.47 5.53
C ASP A 38 -11.50 1.01 5.79
N PRO A 39 -12.38 0.76 6.77
CA PRO A 39 -12.72 -0.60 7.21
C PRO A 39 -13.50 -1.40 6.15
N ARG A 40 -14.01 -0.79 5.09
CA ARG A 40 -14.74 -1.46 4.00
C ARG A 40 -13.81 -2.07 2.94
N VAL A 41 -12.52 -1.77 3.01
CA VAL A 41 -11.54 -2.08 1.96
C VAL A 41 -10.27 -2.72 2.51
N ASP A 42 -10.40 -3.61 3.48
CA ASP A 42 -9.25 -4.40 3.92
C ASP A 42 -8.71 -5.22 2.74
N PRO A 43 -7.43 -5.01 2.32
CA PRO A 43 -6.85 -5.75 1.21
C PRO A 43 -6.90 -7.27 1.38
N MET A 44 -6.83 -7.77 2.62
CA MET A 44 -6.96 -9.20 2.88
C MET A 44 -8.33 -9.73 2.44
N ASP A 45 -9.39 -8.98 2.71
CA ASP A 45 -10.77 -9.38 2.43
C ASP A 45 -11.16 -9.19 0.97
N VAL A 46 -10.87 -8.01 0.41
CA VAL A 46 -11.32 -7.64 -0.94
C VAL A 46 -10.53 -8.33 -2.04
N LEU A 47 -9.30 -8.77 -1.75
CA LEU A 47 -8.46 -9.55 -2.68
C LEU A 47 -8.41 -11.05 -2.34
N LYS A 48 -9.09 -11.48 -1.27
CA LYS A 48 -9.10 -12.89 -0.81
C LYS A 48 -7.70 -13.46 -0.58
N LEU A 49 -6.84 -12.66 0.04
CA LEU A 49 -5.46 -13.06 0.29
C LEU A 49 -5.39 -14.05 1.46
N GLU A 50 -4.46 -14.99 1.35
CA GLU A 50 -4.11 -15.85 2.47
C GLU A 50 -3.02 -15.18 3.35
N PRO A 51 -2.97 -15.48 4.66
CA PRO A 51 -1.92 -15.00 5.53
C PRO A 51 -0.52 -15.32 4.99
N GLY A 52 0.33 -14.28 4.91
CA GLY A 52 1.70 -14.41 4.39
C GLY A 52 1.84 -14.29 2.87
N GLU A 53 0.76 -14.09 2.10
CA GLU A 53 0.89 -13.89 0.65
C GLU A 53 1.46 -12.52 0.27
N THR A 54 1.06 -11.47 0.98
CA THR A 54 1.47 -10.08 0.69
C THR A 54 1.79 -9.32 1.98
N ALA A 55 2.66 -8.32 1.87
CA ALA A 55 2.81 -7.31 2.91
C ALA A 55 1.82 -6.18 2.64
N VAL A 56 1.09 -5.72 3.66
CA VAL A 56 0.08 -4.67 3.50
C VAL A 56 0.43 -3.48 4.39
N ILE A 57 0.57 -2.29 3.81
CA ILE A 57 0.73 -1.02 4.52
C ILE A 57 -0.53 -0.20 4.29
N ARG A 58 -1.14 0.29 5.37
CA ARG A 58 -2.38 1.08 5.29
C ARG A 58 -2.22 2.45 5.93
N ASN A 59 -2.74 3.47 5.25
CA ASN A 59 -2.76 4.83 5.78
C ASN A 59 -4.05 5.56 5.36
N VAL A 60 -4.24 6.82 5.75
CA VAL A 60 -5.45 7.58 5.39
C VAL A 60 -5.43 7.87 3.89
N GLY A 61 -6.41 7.31 3.18
CA GLY A 61 -6.56 7.43 1.74
C GLY A 61 -5.58 6.59 0.91
N GLY A 62 -4.82 5.67 1.50
CA GLY A 62 -3.88 4.83 0.74
C GLY A 62 -2.84 5.62 -0.04
N ARG A 63 -2.50 6.81 0.44
CA ARG A 63 -1.75 7.81 -0.31
C ARG A 63 -0.25 7.62 -0.19
N VAL A 64 0.47 7.98 -1.24
CA VAL A 64 1.94 8.01 -1.22
C VAL A 64 2.40 9.32 -0.55
N ASN A 65 2.72 9.23 0.73
CA ASN A 65 3.17 10.35 1.55
C ASN A 65 4.52 10.06 2.24
N PRO A 66 5.17 11.04 2.88
CA PRO A 66 6.49 10.84 3.50
C PRO A 66 6.53 9.71 4.53
N ALA A 67 5.50 9.58 5.37
CA ALA A 67 5.42 8.54 6.40
C ALA A 67 5.33 7.12 5.80
N LEU A 68 4.63 6.95 4.68
CA LEU A 68 4.62 5.70 3.93
C LEU A 68 6.02 5.36 3.42
N LEU A 69 6.68 6.33 2.78
CA LEU A 69 8.01 6.13 2.20
C LEU A 69 9.04 5.78 3.27
N GLU A 70 8.98 6.41 4.44
CA GLU A 70 9.80 6.08 5.61
C GLU A 70 9.54 4.64 6.09
N THR A 71 8.26 4.25 6.21
CA THR A 71 7.87 2.88 6.58
C THR A 71 8.45 1.86 5.60
N MET A 72 8.35 2.13 4.29
CA MET A 72 8.90 1.26 3.25
C MET A 72 10.44 1.18 3.32
N ALA A 73 11.12 2.29 3.59
CA ALA A 73 12.58 2.33 3.74
C ALA A 73 13.06 1.50 4.94
N ILE A 74 12.36 1.60 6.08
CA ILE A 74 12.62 0.79 7.27
C ILE A 74 12.39 -0.69 6.97
N LEU A 75 11.25 -1.04 6.35
CA LEU A 75 10.92 -2.43 6.01
C LEU A 75 11.95 -3.03 5.04
N GLY A 76 12.43 -2.26 4.06
CA GLY A 76 13.52 -2.68 3.19
C GLY A 76 14.83 -2.96 3.95
N THR A 77 15.12 -2.19 4.99
CA THR A 77 16.29 -2.40 5.86
C THR A 77 16.15 -3.64 6.72
N VAL A 78 14.98 -3.85 7.33
CA VAL A 78 14.66 -5.07 8.11
C VAL A 78 14.77 -6.32 7.24
N SER A 79 14.22 -6.27 6.02
CA SER A 79 14.29 -7.39 5.08
C SER A 79 15.72 -7.75 4.71
N ARG A 80 16.55 -6.74 4.37
CA ARG A 80 17.98 -6.95 4.10
C ARG A 80 18.74 -7.53 5.29
N ALA A 81 18.44 -7.09 6.51
CA ALA A 81 19.06 -7.63 7.72
C ALA A 81 18.70 -9.12 7.93
N ALA A 82 17.53 -9.55 7.47
CA ALA A 82 17.12 -10.96 7.44
C ALA A 82 17.70 -11.76 6.25
N GLY A 83 18.56 -11.15 5.42
CA GLY A 83 19.21 -11.80 4.28
C GLY A 83 18.38 -11.82 2.99
N GLU A 84 17.27 -11.08 2.93
CA GLU A 84 16.34 -11.11 1.80
C GLU A 84 16.07 -9.69 1.27
N ALA A 85 16.37 -9.44 -0.01
CA ALA A 85 16.19 -8.12 -0.62
C ALA A 85 14.77 -7.91 -1.16
N VAL A 86 14.21 -6.72 -0.92
CA VAL A 86 12.97 -6.22 -1.52
C VAL A 86 13.34 -5.28 -2.67
N GLY A 87 12.76 -5.49 -3.86
CA GLY A 87 13.11 -4.73 -5.07
C GLY A 87 12.77 -5.46 -6.35
N ALA A 88 13.74 -5.66 -7.24
CA ALA A 88 13.53 -6.33 -8.52
C ALA A 88 12.73 -7.64 -8.42
N GLY A 89 11.69 -7.74 -9.26
CA GLY A 89 10.80 -8.91 -9.30
C GLY A 89 9.73 -8.93 -8.20
N TRP A 90 9.58 -7.85 -7.43
CA TRP A 90 8.46 -7.64 -6.53
C TRP A 90 7.33 -6.84 -7.19
N ASN A 91 6.10 -7.02 -6.72
CA ASN A 91 4.97 -6.18 -7.08
C ASN A 91 4.73 -5.11 -6.00
N LEU A 92 4.42 -3.89 -6.43
CA LEU A 92 3.99 -2.80 -5.57
C LEU A 92 2.63 -2.30 -6.04
N VAL A 93 1.60 -2.55 -5.25
CA VAL A 93 0.20 -2.26 -5.62
C VAL A 93 -0.30 -1.07 -4.82
N VAL A 94 -0.75 -0.02 -5.50
CA VAL A 94 -1.49 1.09 -4.88
C VAL A 94 -2.97 0.79 -5.03
N LEU A 95 -3.67 0.57 -3.91
CA LEU A 95 -5.09 0.25 -3.86
C LEU A 95 -5.88 1.43 -3.32
N GLN A 96 -6.44 2.21 -4.23
CA GLN A 96 -7.39 3.28 -3.93
C GLN A 96 -8.83 2.76 -3.90
N HIS A 97 -9.76 3.59 -3.45
CA HIS A 97 -11.18 3.22 -3.47
C HIS A 97 -12.11 4.43 -3.65
N THR A 98 -13.30 4.17 -4.17
CA THR A 98 -14.38 5.15 -4.26
C THR A 98 -14.94 5.50 -2.87
N ASP A 99 -15.56 6.68 -2.73
CA ASP A 99 -16.19 7.13 -1.48
C ASP A 99 -15.21 7.16 -0.29
N CYS A 100 -13.97 7.62 -0.54
CA CYS A 100 -12.95 7.73 0.49
C CYS A 100 -13.22 8.90 1.46
N GLY A 101 -13.13 8.60 2.76
CA GLY A 101 -13.36 9.58 3.83
C GLY A 101 -12.35 10.73 3.88
N ILE A 102 -11.17 10.58 3.24
CA ILE A 102 -10.16 11.65 3.14
C ILE A 102 -10.72 12.93 2.49
N ASN A 103 -11.77 12.80 1.69
CA ASN A 103 -12.52 13.91 1.10
C ASN A 103 -13.10 14.88 2.15
N GLY A 104 -13.49 14.37 3.32
CA GLY A 104 -13.93 15.21 4.43
C GLY A 104 -12.79 16.10 4.94
N CYS A 105 -11.58 15.53 5.10
CA CYS A 105 -10.41 16.28 5.52
C CYS A 105 -10.00 17.33 4.49
N TYR A 106 -10.03 16.98 3.20
CA TYR A 106 -9.75 17.93 2.12
C TYR A 106 -10.68 19.16 2.15
N ARG A 107 -11.98 18.96 2.41
CA ARG A 107 -12.96 20.05 2.46
C ARG A 107 -12.90 20.89 3.73
N HIS A 108 -12.64 20.26 4.88
CA HIS A 108 -12.81 20.91 6.18
C HIS A 108 -11.49 21.26 6.88
N ALA A 109 -10.39 20.61 6.53
CA ALA A 109 -9.07 20.79 7.15
C ALA A 109 -7.90 20.65 6.13
N PRO A 110 -7.90 21.39 5.00
CA PRO A 110 -6.91 21.21 3.94
C PRO A 110 -5.47 21.40 4.42
N LYS A 111 -5.20 22.31 5.37
CA LYS A 111 -3.86 22.52 5.95
C LYS A 111 -3.33 21.32 6.75
N LEU A 112 -4.23 20.58 7.39
CA LEU A 112 -3.84 19.33 8.06
C LEU A 112 -3.50 18.28 7.00
N LEU A 113 -4.29 18.23 5.93
CA LEU A 113 -4.09 17.27 4.85
C LEU A 113 -2.83 17.56 4.04
N SER A 114 -2.51 18.81 3.68
CA SER A 114 -1.27 19.18 2.98
C SER A 114 -0.03 18.75 3.79
N LYS A 115 -0.02 19.02 5.10
CA LYS A 115 1.01 18.54 6.02
C LYS A 115 1.11 17.01 6.04
N TYR A 116 -0.01 16.31 6.10
CA TYR A 116 -0.05 14.85 6.06
C TYR A 116 0.48 14.28 4.73
N MET A 117 0.18 14.95 3.63
CA MET A 117 0.65 14.61 2.29
C MET A 117 2.11 15.01 2.05
N GLY A 118 2.68 15.87 2.90
CA GLY A 118 4.04 16.37 2.75
C GLY A 118 4.21 17.36 1.60
N VAL A 119 3.15 18.11 1.26
CA VAL A 119 3.14 19.12 0.20
C VAL A 119 2.82 20.50 0.76
N SER A 120 3.14 21.56 0.02
CA SER A 120 2.68 22.91 0.35
C SER A 120 1.17 23.04 0.14
N ASP A 121 0.53 23.98 0.84
CA ASP A 121 -0.93 24.17 0.81
C ASP A 121 -1.46 24.40 -0.62
N ASP A 122 -0.71 25.11 -1.46
CA ASP A 122 -1.05 25.41 -2.86
C ASP A 122 -0.93 24.18 -3.80
N LYS A 123 -0.30 23.10 -3.33
CA LYS A 123 -0.08 21.86 -4.09
C LYS A 123 -1.03 20.73 -3.73
N LEU A 124 -1.92 20.95 -2.76
CA LEU A 124 -2.87 19.93 -2.35
C LEU A 124 -3.86 19.56 -3.46
N ASP A 125 -4.28 20.53 -4.27
CA ASP A 125 -5.24 20.31 -5.37
C ASP A 125 -4.64 19.45 -6.50
N ASP A 126 -3.32 19.51 -6.69
CA ASP A 126 -2.58 18.71 -7.67
C ASP A 126 -2.63 17.21 -7.33
N LEU A 127 -2.96 16.84 -6.09
CA LEU A 127 -3.02 15.44 -5.62
C LEU A 127 -4.36 14.75 -5.87
N ALA A 128 -5.31 15.44 -6.53
CA ALA A 128 -6.62 14.93 -6.94
C ALA A 128 -7.37 14.19 -5.82
N ILE A 129 -7.37 14.72 -4.59
CA ILE A 129 -7.89 14.02 -3.40
C ILE A 129 -9.31 13.46 -3.60
N THR A 130 -10.15 14.18 -4.34
CA THR A 130 -11.57 13.85 -4.55
C THR A 130 -11.86 12.89 -5.70
N ASP A 131 -10.85 12.51 -6.49
CA ASP A 131 -10.98 11.63 -7.64
C ASP A 131 -10.01 10.44 -7.49
N PRO A 132 -10.47 9.27 -7.02
CA PRO A 132 -9.59 8.14 -6.74
C PRO A 132 -8.88 7.59 -7.98
N TYR A 133 -9.48 7.72 -9.17
CA TYR A 133 -8.91 7.26 -10.44
C TYR A 133 -7.73 8.14 -10.86
N LYS A 134 -7.81 9.45 -10.63
CA LYS A 134 -6.66 10.34 -10.84
C LYS A 134 -5.64 10.22 -9.72
N ALA A 135 -6.09 10.12 -8.47
CA ALA A 135 -5.21 10.01 -7.30
C ALA A 135 -4.31 8.78 -7.40
N VAL A 136 -4.83 7.62 -7.80
CA VAL A 136 -4.01 6.40 -7.95
C VAL A 136 -2.92 6.58 -9.02
N ALA A 137 -3.23 7.25 -10.13
CA ALA A 137 -2.25 7.52 -11.18
C ALA A 137 -1.15 8.48 -10.71
N ILE A 138 -1.51 9.52 -9.95
CA ILE A 138 -0.56 10.46 -9.35
C ILE A 138 0.34 9.74 -8.34
N ASP A 139 -0.23 8.91 -7.47
CA ASP A 139 0.52 8.17 -6.46
C ASP A 139 1.49 7.15 -7.10
N VAL A 140 1.05 6.42 -8.14
CA VAL A 140 1.93 5.53 -8.92
C VAL A 140 3.06 6.31 -9.59
N ALA A 141 2.76 7.48 -10.17
CA ALA A 141 3.76 8.35 -10.77
C ALA A 141 4.77 8.86 -9.73
N ALA A 142 4.33 9.21 -8.52
CA ALA A 142 5.19 9.64 -7.43
C ALA A 142 6.16 8.52 -6.97
N LEU A 143 5.68 7.28 -6.85
CA LEU A 143 6.54 6.11 -6.61
C LEU A 143 7.56 5.96 -7.73
N ASN A 144 7.13 6.13 -8.98
CA ASN A 144 7.99 5.99 -10.15
C ASN A 144 9.06 7.08 -10.27
N ALA A 145 8.76 8.29 -9.81
CA ALA A 145 9.70 9.40 -9.75
C ALA A 145 10.66 9.35 -8.55
N ASN A 146 10.34 8.58 -7.49
CA ASN A 146 11.12 8.58 -6.25
C ASN A 146 12.41 7.74 -6.37
N PRO A 147 13.61 8.35 -6.41
CA PRO A 147 14.88 7.64 -6.60
C PRO A 147 15.32 6.81 -5.39
N ASN A 148 14.72 7.05 -4.22
CA ASN A 148 15.08 6.34 -2.98
C ASN A 148 14.40 4.96 -2.88
N LEU A 149 13.41 4.67 -3.73
CA LEU A 149 12.86 3.33 -3.86
C LEU A 149 13.80 2.45 -4.69
N PRO A 150 14.02 1.17 -4.29
CA PRO A 150 14.72 0.22 -5.15
C PRO A 150 14.09 0.17 -6.54
N GLY A 151 14.90 -0.03 -7.58
CA GLY A 151 14.41 -0.27 -8.93
C GLY A 151 13.74 -1.64 -9.06
N GLY A 152 13.16 -1.90 -10.23
CA GLY A 152 12.70 -3.23 -10.63
C GLY A 152 11.38 -3.71 -10.03
N PHE A 153 10.70 -2.93 -9.18
CA PHE A 153 9.32 -3.25 -8.79
C PHE A 153 8.38 -3.14 -9.99
N ALA A 154 7.44 -4.05 -10.14
CA ALA A 154 6.27 -3.86 -11.00
C ALA A 154 5.19 -3.09 -10.21
N VAL A 155 4.95 -1.83 -10.57
CA VAL A 155 3.96 -0.98 -9.89
C VAL A 155 2.64 -1.02 -10.62
N THR A 156 1.55 -1.21 -9.88
CA THR A 156 0.18 -1.27 -10.40
C THR A 156 -0.72 -0.36 -9.58
N GLY A 157 -1.63 0.36 -10.24
CA GLY A 157 -2.63 1.20 -9.61
C GLY A 157 -4.03 0.61 -9.78
N LEU A 158 -4.70 0.30 -8.67
CA LEU A 158 -6.04 -0.27 -8.62
C LEU A 158 -7.02 0.68 -7.92
N VAL A 159 -8.28 0.66 -8.35
CA VAL A 159 -9.39 1.31 -7.65
C VAL A 159 -10.46 0.27 -7.32
N TYR A 160 -10.80 0.16 -6.04
CA TYR A 160 -11.92 -0.63 -5.56
C TYR A 160 -13.19 0.23 -5.48
N ASP A 161 -14.27 -0.22 -6.12
CA ASP A 161 -15.57 0.41 -5.98
C ASP A 161 -16.32 -0.20 -4.79
N VAL A 162 -16.49 0.59 -3.74
CA VAL A 162 -17.16 0.15 -2.49
C VAL A 162 -18.65 -0.14 -2.66
N LYS A 163 -19.27 0.30 -3.76
CA LYS A 163 -20.69 0.03 -4.04
C LYS A 163 -20.89 -1.30 -4.76
N THR A 164 -19.97 -1.67 -5.65
CA THR A 164 -20.10 -2.88 -6.48
C THR A 164 -19.24 -4.04 -5.98
N GLY A 165 -18.20 -3.75 -5.20
CA GLY A 165 -17.23 -4.73 -4.73
C GLY A 165 -16.20 -5.14 -5.78
N LEU A 166 -16.15 -4.43 -6.92
CA LEU A 166 -15.26 -4.75 -8.03
C LEU A 166 -14.00 -3.89 -8.02
N LEU A 167 -12.93 -4.45 -8.59
CA LEU A 167 -11.66 -3.78 -8.80
C LEU A 167 -11.49 -3.39 -10.26
N GLU A 168 -10.97 -2.19 -10.47
CA GLU A 168 -10.51 -1.70 -11.76
C GLU A 168 -8.99 -1.48 -11.74
N THR A 169 -8.30 -1.98 -12.77
CA THR A 169 -6.89 -1.65 -13.01
C THR A 169 -6.82 -0.34 -13.77
N VAL A 170 -6.47 0.73 -13.06
CA VAL A 170 -6.37 2.09 -13.63
C VAL A 170 -4.99 2.35 -14.21
N VAL A 171 -3.94 1.87 -13.55
CA VAL A 171 -2.57 1.90 -14.06
C VAL A 171 -2.08 0.46 -14.19
N PRO A 172 -1.85 -0.05 -15.42
CA PRO A 172 -1.35 -1.41 -15.62
C PRO A 172 0.09 -1.56 -15.08
N PRO A 173 0.53 -2.79 -14.80
CA PRO A 173 1.86 -3.06 -14.23
C PRO A 173 2.97 -2.42 -15.06
N THR A 174 3.76 -1.54 -14.43
CA THR A 174 4.90 -0.88 -15.05
C THR A 174 6.13 -1.02 -14.15
N VAL A 175 7.27 -1.37 -14.73
CA VAL A 175 8.51 -1.55 -13.98
C VAL A 175 9.08 -0.19 -13.55
N LEU A 176 9.33 -0.02 -12.25
CA LEU A 176 10.15 1.07 -11.74
C LEU A 176 11.54 0.94 -12.32
N ARG A 177 12.01 1.99 -13.03
CA ARG A 177 13.41 2.22 -13.44
C ARG A 177 14.20 0.90 -13.58
N HIS A 178 14.28 0.35 -14.78
CA HIS A 178 15.06 -0.86 -15.04
C HIS A 178 16.41 -0.78 -14.34
N GLU A 179 16.72 -1.78 -13.50
CA GLU A 179 18.04 -1.85 -12.87
C GLU A 179 19.07 -1.90 -13.99
N LEU A 180 19.98 -0.92 -14.03
CA LEU A 180 21.13 -0.99 -14.90
C LEU A 180 21.87 -2.26 -14.51
N THR A 181 21.92 -3.24 -15.42
CA THR A 181 22.81 -4.39 -15.27
C THR A 181 24.20 -3.83 -15.04
N GLN A 182 24.67 -3.85 -13.79
CA GLN A 182 26.08 -3.61 -13.53
C GLN A 182 26.81 -4.74 -14.25
N GLY A 183 27.43 -4.39 -15.38
CA GLY A 183 28.32 -5.30 -16.08
C GLY A 183 29.33 -5.80 -15.07
N ARG A 184 29.30 -7.10 -14.78
CA ARG A 184 30.47 -7.79 -14.26
C ARG A 184 31.56 -7.61 -15.32
N SER A 185 32.39 -6.61 -15.14
CA SER A 185 33.70 -6.62 -15.78
C SER A 185 34.46 -7.79 -15.16
N THR A 186 34.73 -8.77 -16.01
CA THR A 186 35.67 -9.86 -15.79
C THR A 186 37.03 -9.36 -15.34
#